data_AF-A0A645AJJ2-F1
#
_entry.id   AF-A0A645AJJ2-F1
#
_cell.length_a   1.000
_cell.length_b   1.000
_cell.length_c   1.000
_cell.angle_alpha   90.00
_cell.angle_beta   90.00
_cell.angle_gamma   90.00
#
_symmetry.space_group_name_H-M   'P 1'
#
loop_
_entity.id
_entity.type
_entity.pdbx_description
1 polymer ?
#
loop_
_entity_poly.entity_id
_entity_poly.type
_entity_poly.pdbx_seq_one_letter_code
_entity_poly.pdbx_strand_id
1 'polypeptide(L)'
;MKLSLIEEVSHILAGTYITSLSEFLKLNLSISTPYATYDMSDSIFNSVVTEMGYMADFALILDAEFITKEKRIKGNILTLMDPKSLNRLLERINSMTCKNP
;
A
#
# COMPACT_ATOMS: atom_id res chain seq x y z
N MET A 1 -1.70 -21.76 12.90
CA MET A 1 -0.83 -22.07 11.74
C MET A 1 -1.26 -21.41 10.42
N LYS A 2 -2.54 -21.04 10.21
CA LYS A 2 -2.95 -20.31 8.98
C LYS A 2 -2.70 -18.78 9.04
N LEU A 3 -2.88 -18.16 10.20
CA LEU A 3 -2.74 -16.71 10.37
C LEU A 3 -1.30 -16.23 10.12
N SER A 4 -0.31 -16.88 10.74
CA SER A 4 1.11 -16.54 10.54
C SER A 4 1.59 -16.72 9.10
N LEU A 5 0.99 -17.66 8.35
CA LEU A 5 1.28 -17.80 6.92
C LEU A 5 0.76 -16.59 6.13
N ILE A 6 -0.44 -16.11 6.46
CA ILE A 6 -1.02 -14.91 5.83
C ILE A 6 -0.19 -13.68 6.20
N GLU A 7 0.25 -13.56 7.45
CA GLU A 7 1.14 -12.47 7.90
C GLU A 7 2.45 -12.46 7.12
N GLU A 8 3.13 -13.60 7.01
CA GLU A 8 4.40 -13.70 6.30
C GLU A 8 4.24 -13.41 4.79
N VAL A 9 3.21 -13.98 4.16
CA VAL A 9 2.91 -13.70 2.75
C VAL A 9 2.59 -12.22 2.54
N SER A 10 1.81 -11.61 3.45
CA SER A 10 1.48 -10.19 3.37
C SER A 10 2.73 -9.31 3.55
N HIS A 11 3.63 -9.69 4.46
CA HIS A 11 4.88 -8.99 4.68
C HIS A 11 5.78 -9.06 3.43
N ILE A 12 5.94 -10.24 2.83
CA ILE A 12 6.70 -10.41 1.58
C ILE A 12 6.08 -9.57 0.45
N LEU A 13 4.75 -9.59 0.29
CA LEU A 13 4.05 -8.84 -0.75
C LEU A 13 4.20 -7.32 -0.56
N ALA A 14 3.97 -6.82 0.66
CA ALA A 14 4.12 -5.39 0.96
C ALA A 14 5.57 -4.93 0.79
N GLY A 15 6.54 -5.72 1.26
CA GLY A 15 7.97 -5.42 1.11
C GLY A 15 8.40 -5.39 -0.36
N THR A 16 7.96 -6.37 -1.16
CA THR A 16 8.25 -6.41 -2.60
C THR A 16 7.63 -5.21 -3.31
N TYR A 17 6.36 -4.90 -3.02
CA TYR A 17 5.66 -3.76 -3.60
C TYR A 17 6.35 -2.42 -3.28
N ILE A 18 6.66 -2.17 -2.00
CA ILE A 18 7.33 -0.93 -1.57
C ILE A 18 8.75 -0.84 -2.15
N THR A 19 9.47 -1.96 -2.25
CA THR A 19 10.81 -1.99 -2.86
C THR A 19 10.74 -1.62 -4.35
N SER A 20 9.86 -2.26 -5.12
CA SER A 20 9.69 -1.94 -6.55
C SER A 20 9.18 -0.50 -6.75
N LEU A 21 8.29 -0.01 -5.89
CA LEU A 21 7.80 1.38 -5.97
C LEU A 21 8.91 2.39 -5.62
N SER A 22 9.72 2.09 -4.61
CA SER A 22 10.91 2.85 -4.20
C SER A 22 11.90 2.98 -5.35
N GLU A 23 12.24 1.86 -5.99
CA GLU A 23 13.13 1.80 -7.16
C GLU A 23 12.55 2.56 -8.36
N PHE A 24 11.27 2.34 -8.67
CA PHE A 24 10.59 3.00 -9.77
C PHE A 24 10.58 4.52 -9.58
N LEU A 25 10.16 4.99 -8.40
CA LEU A 25 10.11 6.41 -8.07
C LEU A 25 11.49 7.00 -7.75
N LYS A 26 12.52 6.19 -7.54
CA LYS A 26 13.81 6.60 -6.94
C LYS A 26 13.62 7.43 -5.67
N LEU A 27 12.70 7.00 -4.81
CA LEU A 27 12.43 7.59 -3.50
C LEU A 27 12.80 6.58 -2.43
N ASN A 28 13.43 7.01 -1.35
CA ASN A 28 13.71 6.11 -0.23
C ASN A 28 12.42 5.86 0.55
N LEU A 29 11.75 4.74 0.27
CA LEU A 29 10.61 4.24 1.03
C LEU A 29 11.06 3.11 1.95
N SER A 30 10.64 3.16 3.20
CA SER A 30 10.89 2.10 4.20
C SER A 30 9.56 1.62 4.77
N ILE A 31 9.44 0.31 4.98
CA ILE A 31 8.29 -0.28 5.66
C ILE A 31 8.61 -0.46 7.15
N SER A 32 7.64 -0.16 8.03
CA SER A 32 7.70 -0.55 9.43
C SER A 32 7.35 -2.03 9.60
N THR A 33 7.44 -2.56 10.81
CA THR A 33 6.88 -3.89 11.10
C THR A 33 5.39 -3.91 10.78
N PRO A 34 4.90 -4.89 10.01
CA PRO A 34 3.48 -4.97 9.66
C PRO A 34 2.64 -5.28 10.90
N TYR A 35 1.42 -4.73 10.93
CA TYR A 35 0.38 -5.11 11.89
C TYR A 35 -0.73 -5.82 11.14
N ALA A 36 -1.20 -6.94 11.69
CA ALA A 36 -2.30 -7.71 11.13
C ALA A 36 -3.45 -7.77 12.13
N THR A 37 -4.66 -7.51 11.64
CA THR A 37 -5.90 -7.69 12.40
C THR A 37 -6.92 -8.42 11.54
N TYR A 38 -7.80 -9.16 12.19
CA TYR A 38 -8.89 -9.88 11.55
C TYR A 38 -10.18 -9.56 12.28
N ASP A 39 -11.07 -8.84 11.60
CA ASP A 39 -12.35 -8.41 12.13
C ASP A 39 -13.35 -8.22 10.99
N MET A 40 -14.59 -7.87 11.33
CA MET A 40 -15.58 -7.38 10.39
C MET A 40 -15.02 -6.13 9.68
N SER A 41 -15.30 -6.02 8.38
CA SER A 41 -14.79 -4.93 7.54
C SER A 41 -14.99 -3.55 8.17
N ASP A 42 -16.18 -3.30 8.73
CA ASP A 42 -16.53 -2.01 9.33
C ASP A 42 -15.65 -1.69 10.54
N SER A 43 -15.29 -2.68 11.36
CA SER A 43 -14.40 -2.51 12.51
C SER A 43 -12.97 -2.16 12.07
N ILE A 44 -12.48 -2.85 11.03
CA ILE A 44 -11.16 -2.55 10.43
C ILE A 44 -11.15 -1.13 9.87
N PHE A 45 -12.15 -0.75 9.07
CA PHE A 45 -12.23 0.58 8.49
C PHE A 45 -12.37 1.67 9.56
N ASN A 46 -13.21 1.48 10.56
CA ASN A 46 -13.34 2.46 11.65
C ASN A 46 -12.02 2.65 12.38
N SER A 47 -11.29 1.57 12.66
CA SER A 47 -9.99 1.64 13.33
C SER A 47 -8.98 2.45 12.51
N VAL A 48 -8.87 2.14 11.21
CA VAL A 48 -7.95 2.84 10.28
C VAL A 48 -8.33 4.31 10.11
N VAL A 49 -9.62 4.62 9.92
CA VAL A 49 -10.08 6.02 9.74
C VAL A 49 -9.94 6.82 11.03
N THR A 50 -10.16 6.23 12.20
CA THR A 50 -9.98 6.93 13.47
C THR A 50 -8.51 7.31 13.68
N GLU A 51 -7.57 6.43 13.30
CA GLU A 51 -6.14 6.66 13.48
C GLU A 51 -5.54 7.57 12.40
N MET A 52 -5.93 7.38 11.14
CA MET A 52 -5.28 8.06 9.99
C MET A 52 -6.14 9.16 9.37
N GLY A 53 -7.44 9.22 9.67
CA GLY A 53 -8.38 10.12 9.00
C GLY A 53 -8.17 11.60 9.32
N TYR A 54 -7.46 11.93 10.40
CA TYR A 54 -7.04 13.32 10.66
C TYR A 54 -5.72 13.69 9.97
N MET A 55 -4.94 12.69 9.52
CA MET A 55 -3.64 12.89 8.88
C MET A 55 -3.70 12.79 7.36
N ALA A 56 -4.61 12.00 6.80
CA ALA A 56 -4.68 11.70 5.38
C ALA A 56 -5.91 12.36 4.73
N ASP A 57 -5.67 13.25 3.76
CA ASP A 57 -6.73 13.91 3.00
C ASP A 57 -7.24 13.04 1.84
N PHE A 58 -6.40 12.13 1.33
CA PHE A 58 -6.71 11.28 0.19
C PHE A 58 -6.28 9.84 0.43
N ALA A 59 -7.06 8.92 -0.15
CA ALA A 59 -6.75 7.51 -0.19
C ALA A 59 -6.49 7.07 -1.62
N LEU A 60 -5.39 6.36 -1.85
CA LEU A 60 -5.12 5.67 -3.10
C LEU A 60 -5.67 4.25 -2.99
N ILE A 61 -6.61 3.88 -3.86
CA ILE A 61 -7.11 2.51 -3.98
C ILE A 61 -6.51 1.91 -5.24
N LEU A 62 -5.80 0.79 -5.07
CA LEU A 62 -5.21 0.03 -6.15
C LEU A 62 -5.90 -1.33 -6.23
N ASP A 63 -6.44 -1.64 -7.40
CA ASP A 63 -6.93 -2.99 -7.66
C ASP A 63 -5.73 -3.91 -7.87
N ALA A 64 -5.65 -4.95 -7.04
CA ALA A 64 -4.58 -5.92 -7.04
C ALA A 64 -5.12 -7.29 -7.46
N GLU A 65 -4.34 -7.99 -8.28
CA GLU A 65 -4.70 -9.32 -8.73
C GLU A 65 -3.52 -10.28 -8.59
N PHE A 66 -3.73 -11.33 -7.82
CA PHE A 66 -2.75 -12.39 -7.61
C PHE A 66 -3.13 -13.59 -8.46
N ILE A 67 -2.26 -13.92 -9.40
CA ILE A 67 -2.47 -15.00 -10.36
C ILE A 67 -1.55 -16.15 -9.99
N THR A 68 -2.12 -17.31 -9.74
CA THR A 68 -1.42 -18.59 -9.60
C THR A 68 -1.86 -19.53 -10.72
N LYS A 69 -1.17 -20.66 -10.91
CA LYS A 69 -1.50 -21.63 -11.97
C LYS A 69 -2.97 -22.10 -11.93
N GLU A 70 -3.58 -22.14 -10.76
CA GLU A 70 -4.91 -22.71 -10.55
C GLU A 70 -5.96 -21.68 -10.09
N LYS A 71 -5.53 -20.52 -9.57
CA LYS A 71 -6.41 -19.56 -8.91
C LYS A 71 -6.04 -18.12 -9.21
N ARG A 72 -7.06 -17.28 -9.27
CA ARG A 72 -6.99 -15.83 -9.39
C ARG A 72 -7.65 -15.22 -8.17
N ILE A 73 -6.87 -14.46 -7.40
CA ILE A 73 -7.34 -13.79 -6.19
C ILE A 73 -7.35 -12.29 -6.51
N LYS A 74 -8.53 -11.69 -6.45
CA LYS A 74 -8.69 -10.24 -6.53
C LYS A 74 -8.63 -9.66 -5.13
N GLY A 75 -7.98 -8.52 -5.00
CA GLY A 75 -7.92 -7.77 -3.77
C GLY A 75 -7.74 -6.28 -4.08
N ASN A 76 -7.72 -5.48 -3.03
CA ASN A 76 -7.46 -4.06 -3.14
C ASN A 76 -6.32 -3.71 -2.17
N ILE A 77 -5.45 -2.81 -2.59
CA ILE A 77 -4.47 -2.17 -1.71
C ILE A 77 -4.96 -0.74 -1.49
N LEU A 78 -5.29 -0.43 -0.24
CA LEU A 78 -5.64 0.91 0.20
C LEU A 78 -4.39 1.56 0.80
N THR A 79 -3.98 2.71 0.29
CA THR A 79 -2.88 3.48 0.85
C THR A 79 -3.37 4.85 1.31
N LEU A 80 -3.15 5.15 2.59
CA LEU A 80 -3.41 6.45 3.18
C LEU A 80 -2.07 7.18 3.33
N MET A 81 -2.00 8.41 2.81
CA MET A 81 -0.81 9.24 2.88
C MET A 81 -1.19 10.59 3.46
N ASP A 82 -0.30 11.15 4.28
CA ASP A 82 -0.45 12.55 4.65
C ASP A 82 -0.26 13.46 3.41
N PRO A 83 -0.86 14.66 3.40
CA PRO A 83 -0.82 15.56 2.25
C PRO A 83 0.60 15.89 1.77
N LYS A 84 1.58 15.96 2.68
CA LYS A 84 2.96 16.26 2.32
C LYS A 84 3.61 15.08 1.62
N SER A 85 3.37 13.85 2.07
CA SER A 85 3.85 12.63 1.39
C SER A 85 3.20 12.46 0.02
N LEU A 86 1.89 12.71 -0.09
CA LEU A 86 1.19 12.63 -1.38
C LEU A 86 1.74 13.66 -2.39
N ASN A 87 1.91 14.92 -1.97
CA ASN A 87 2.48 15.95 -2.82
C ASN A 87 3.88 15.57 -3.33
N ARG A 88 4.75 15.05 -2.45
CA ARG A 88 6.09 14.57 -2.85
C ARG A 88 6.03 13.45 -3.88
N LEU A 89 5.10 12.52 -3.72
CA LEU A 89 4.91 11.42 -4.67
C LEU A 89 4.44 11.94 -6.04
N LEU A 90 3.47 12.85 -6.06
CA LEU A 90 2.94 13.46 -7.31
C LEU A 90 3.99 14.33 -8.02
N GLU A 91 4.72 15.17 -7.28
CA GLU A 91 5.85 15.94 -7.82
C GLU A 91 6.88 15.02 -8.47
N ARG A 92 7.17 13.89 -7.83
CA ARG A 92 8.12 12.91 -8.37
C ARG A 92 7.64 12.33 -9.68
N ILE A 93 6.38 11.91 -9.75
CA ILE A 93 5.76 11.38 -10.98
C ILE A 93 5.80 12.43 -12.09
N ASN A 94 5.41 13.67 -11.80
CA ASN A 94 5.44 14.78 -12.77
C ASN A 94 6.86 15.06 -13.30
N SER A 95 7.88 14.96 -12.45
CA SER A 95 9.27 15.11 -12.88
C SER A 95 9.75 14.01 -13.84
N MET A 96 9.10 12.84 -13.84
CA MET A 96 9.41 11.73 -14.74
C MET A 96 8.71 11.88 -16.08
N THR A 97 7.46 12.35 -16.08
CA THR A 97 6.68 12.54 -17.31
C THR A 97 7.19 13.72 -18.13
N CYS A 98 7.68 14.79 -17.49
CA CYS A 98 8.30 15.93 -18.19
C CYS A 98 9.71 15.67 -18.73
N LYS A 99 10.32 14.50 -18.43
CA LYS A 99 11.66 14.13 -18.92
C LYS A 99 11.67 13.25 -20.17
N ASN A 100 10.49 12.91 -20.71
CA ASN A 100 10.37 12.28 -22.02
C ASN A 100 10.01 13.33 -23.09
N PRO A 101 10.95 13.74 -23.96
CA PRO A 101 10.58 14.18 -25.30
C PRO A 101 9.96 13.03 -26.11
#